data_AF-A0A538J5E1-F1
#
_entry.id   AF-A0A538J5E1-F1
#
_cell.length_a   1.000
_cell.length_b   1.000
_cell.length_c   1.000
_cell.angle_alpha   90.00
_cell.angle_beta   90.00
_cell.angle_gamma   90.00
#
_symmetry.space_group_name_H-M   'P 1'
#
loop_
_entity.id
_entity.type
_entity.pdbx_description
1 polymer ?
#
loop_
_entity_poly.entity_id
_entity_poly.type
_entity_poly.pdbx_seq_one_letter_code
_entity_poly.pdbx_strand_id
1 'polypeptide(L)' 'MAEGYLLFVWSPQGYQLREREGEVPEAGSEVEEDGASFRVAKVTPSPLPGDSRLCAYLEGTD' A
#
# COMPACT_ATOMS: atom_id res chain seq x y z
N MET A 1 14.23 12.79 -4.77
CA MET A 1 14.35 12.03 -3.52
C MET A 1 13.00 11.36 -3.35
N ALA A 2 12.94 10.03 -3.37
CA ALA A 2 11.65 9.37 -3.26
C ALA A 2 11.28 9.29 -1.77
N GLU A 3 10.38 10.18 -1.33
CA GLU A 3 9.76 10.11 -0.03
C GLU A 3 8.90 8.84 0.01
N GLY A 4 9.30 7.87 0.82
CA GLY A 4 8.67 6.55 0.88
C GLY A 4 7.16 6.59 1.09
N TYR A 5 6.50 5.49 0.76
CA TYR A 5 5.05 5.34 0.78
C TYR A 5 4.61 4.22 1.73
N LEU A 6 3.32 4.17 2.01
CA LEU A 6 2.68 3.13 2.79
C LEU A 6 1.93 2.17 1.88
N LEU A 7 1.96 0.89 2.20
CA LEU A 7 1.11 -0.15 1.64
C LEU A 7 0.10 -0.56 2.70
N PHE A 8 -1.18 -0.39 2.40
CA PHE A 8 -2.27 -0.89 3.22
C PHE A 8 -2.70 -2.25 2.71
N VAL A 9 -2.25 -3.32 3.38
CA VAL A 9 -2.64 -4.70 3.09
C VAL A 9 -3.85 -5.03 3.96
N TRP A 10 -5.01 -5.24 3.36
CA TRP A 10 -6.19 -5.72 4.07
C TRP A 10 -6.22 -7.26 4.09
N SER A 11 -6.50 -7.85 5.25
CA SER A 11 -6.68 -9.29 5.41
C SER A 11 -7.89 -9.58 6.32
N PRO A 12 -8.44 -10.80 6.32
CA PRO A 12 -9.55 -11.16 7.21
C PRO A 12 -9.21 -11.05 8.70
N GLN A 13 -7.92 -11.12 9.04
CA GLN A 13 -7.41 -11.04 10.41
C GLN A 13 -7.15 -9.59 10.86
N GLY A 14 -7.22 -8.63 9.94
CA GLY A 14 -6.93 -7.22 10.19
C GLY A 14 -6.22 -6.57 9.00
N TYR A 15 -5.83 -5.31 9.17
CA TYR A 15 -5.02 -4.60 8.20
C TYR A 15 -3.58 -4.45 8.68
N GLN A 16 -2.65 -4.42 7.75
CA GLN A 16 -1.26 -4.09 8.01
C GLN A 16 -0.84 -2.90 7.14
N LEU A 17 -0.20 -1.93 7.76
CA LEU A 17 0.49 -0.84 7.08
C LEU A 17 1.96 -1.20 6.97
N ARG A 18 2.50 -1.18 5.76
CA ARG A 18 3.91 -1.49 5.49
C ARG A 18 4.57 -0.29 4.83
N GLU A 19 5.69 0.13 5.40
CA GLU A 19 6.48 1.22 4.84
C GLU A 19 7.36 0.69 3.70
N ARG A 20 7.43 1.46 2.62
CA ARG A 20 8.25 1.18 1.45
C ARG A 20 9.00 2.44 1.05
N GLU A 21 10.21 2.25 0.56
CA GLU A 21 11.01 3.32 -0.02
C GLU A 21 10.79 3.34 -1.53
N GLY A 22 10.89 4.52 -2.14
CA GLY A 22 10.67 4.67 -3.58
C GLY A 22 9.36 5.37 -3.91
N GLU A 23 8.96 5.26 -5.18
CA GLU A 23 7.72 5.86 -5.69
C GLU A 23 6.53 4.94 -5.39
N VAL A 24 5.40 5.57 -5.04
CA VAL A 24 4.17 4.83 -4.79
C VAL A 24 3.68 4.18 -6.10
N PRO A 25 3.30 2.89 -6.09
CA PRO A 25 2.75 2.25 -7.27
C PRO A 25 1.41 2.88 -7.65
N GLU A 26 1.13 2.96 -8.94
CA GLU A 26 -0.13 3.49 -9.46
C GLU A 26 -1.30 2.53 -9.18
N ALA A 27 -2.51 3.08 -9.10
CA ALA A 27 -3.72 2.26 -8.98
C ALA A 27 -3.85 1.32 -10.18
N GLY A 28 -4.09 0.04 -9.91
CA GLY A 28 -4.14 -1.04 -10.87
C GLY A 28 -2.85 -1.83 -11.01
N SER A 29 -1.72 -1.34 -10.49
CA SER A 29 -0.45 -2.06 -10.46
C SER A 29 -0.50 -3.29 -9.55
N GLU A 30 0.28 -4.30 -9.90
CA GLU A 30 0.49 -5.49 -9.07
C GLU A 30 1.75 -5.32 -8.23
N VAL A 31 1.64 -5.68 -6.95
CA VAL A 31 2.75 -5.67 -5.99
C VAL A 31 2.77 -7.01 -5.24
N GLU A 32 3.95 -7.48 -4.90
CA GLU A 32 4.11 -8.70 -4.12
C GLU A 32 4.41 -8.36 -2.66
N GLU A 33 3.60 -8.88 -1.75
CA GLU A 33 3.74 -8.67 -0.31
C GLU A 33 3.65 -10.01 0.42
N ASP A 34 4.65 -10.34 1.25
CA ASP A 34 4.66 -11.61 2.01
C ASP A 34 4.55 -12.88 1.14
N GLY A 35 4.99 -12.80 -0.12
CA GLY A 35 4.88 -13.91 -1.08
C GLY A 35 3.48 -14.10 -1.67
N ALA A 36 2.58 -13.13 -1.47
CA ALA A 36 1.29 -13.06 -2.15
C ALA A 36 1.23 -11.85 -3.08
N SER A 37 0.56 -12.02 -4.22
CA SER A 37 0.32 -10.94 -5.18
C SER A 37 -0.91 -10.15 -4.75
N PHE A 38 -0.78 -8.83 -4.80
CA PHE A 38 -1.87 -7.90 -4.53
C PHE A 38 -1.95 -6.87 -5.64
N ARG A 39 -3.15 -6.33 -5.84
CA ARG A 39 -3.36 -5.21 -6.74
C ARG A 39 -3.60 -3.93 -5.97
N VAL A 40 -3.05 -2.83 -6.46
CA VAL A 40 -3.31 -1.51 -5.90
C VAL A 40 -4.73 -1.09 -6.29
N ALA A 41 -5.66 -1.16 -5.36
CA ALA A 41 -7.04 -0.72 -5.56
C ALA A 41 -7.11 0.81 -5.75
N LYS A 42 -6.36 1.56 -4.94
CA LYS A 42 -6.29 3.02 -4.98
C LYS A 42 -5.08 3.55 -4.24
N VAL A 43 -4.69 4.78 -4.55
CA VAL A 43 -3.65 5.53 -3.83
C VAL A 43 -4.27 6.76 -3.21
N THR A 44 -4.13 6.93 -1.90
CA THR A 44 -4.63 8.09 -1.16
C THR A 44 -3.61 8.56 -0.13
N PRO A 45 -3.76 9.73 0.49
CA PRO A 45 -2.95 10.10 1.66
C PRO A 45 -3.06 9.07 2.78
N SER A 46 -2.04 9.02 3.65
CA SER A 46 -2.00 8.13 4.81
C SER A 46 -3.23 8.33 5.72
N PRO A 47 -3.84 7.24 6.22
CA PRO A 47 -4.90 7.34 7.22
C PRO A 47 -4.38 7.71 8.62
N LEU A 48 -3.05 7.74 8.81
CA LEU A 48 -2.44 8.07 10.09
C LEU A 48 -2.44 9.59 10.32
N PRO A 49 -2.84 10.06 11.51
CA PRO A 49 -2.88 11.49 11.81
C PRO A 49 -1.46 12.10 11.77
N GLY A 50 -1.28 13.14 10.95
CA GLY A 50 0.00 13.84 10.80
C GLY A 50 0.97 13.19 9.80
N ASP A 51 0.61 12.06 9.19
CA ASP A 51 1.42 11.44 8.15
C ASP A 51 0.99 11.96 6.78
N SER A 52 1.92 12.61 6.07
CA SER A 52 1.67 13.21 4.75
C SER A 52 2.03 12.29 3.59
N ARG A 53 2.51 11.06 3.87
CA ARG A 53 2.92 10.11 2.84
C ARG A 53 1.71 9.57 2.09
N LEU A 54 1.96 9.13 0.86
CA LEU A 54 0.96 8.40 0.08
C LEU A 54 0.86 6.96 0.58
N CYS A 55 -0.36 6.44 0.53
CA CYS A 55 -0.72 5.10 0.95
C CYS A 55 -1.45 4.40 -0.20
N ALA A 56 -0.85 3.33 -0.71
CA ALA A 56 -1.45 2.46 -1.70
C ALA A 56 -2.24 1.34 -1.00
N TYR A 57 -3.53 1.28 -1.29
CA TYR A 57 -4.45 0.28 -0.75
C TYR A 57 -4.40 -0.96 -1.63
N LEU A 58 -4.12 -2.09 -1.00
CA LEU A 58 -3.95 -3.37 -1.66
C LEU A 58 -5.19 -4.24 -1.49
N GLU A 59 -5.63 -4.84 -2.59
CA GLU A 59 -6.66 -5.88 -2.64
C GLU A 59 -6.03 -7.21 -3.06
N GLY A 60 -6.41 -8.29 -2.39
CA GLY A 60 -5.94 -9.63 -2.73
C GLY A 60 -6.47 -10.03 -4.09
N THR A 61 -5.57 -10.37 -5.00
CA THR A 61 -5.90 -11.04 -6.26
C THR A 61 -5.83 -12.54 -6.02
N ASP A 62 -6.97 -13.16 -5.69
CA ASP A 62 -7.13 -14.63 -5.63
C ASP A 62 -6.80 -15.29 -6.98
#